data_AF-A0A7G1IQX8-F1
#
_entry.id   AF-A0A7G1IQX8-F1
#
_cell.length_a   1.000
_cell.length_b   1.000
_cell.length_c   1.000
_cell.angle_alpha   90.00
_cell.angle_beta   90.00
_cell.angle_gamma   90.00
#
_symmetry.space_group_name_H-M   'P 1'
#
loop_
_entity.id
_entity.type
_entity.pdbx_description
1 polymer ?
#
loop_
_entity_poly.entity_id
_entity_poly.type
_entity_poly.pdbx_seq_one_letter_code
_entity_poly.pdbx_strand_id
1 'polypeptide(L)'
;MLSPTRIRRTLTVSRLLAPILAPVIYRAAIAVRGLIDQRRADQLGVPLAQVGQFSGHGARLSARIAGSEQSLRMVQEKKPKDAETKQFVAAITERLAELSAAITAAENMPAQRRRAAHTAISSQLDGIEADLMARLGLT
;
A
#
# COMPACT_ATOMS: atom_id res chain seq x y z
N MET A 1 -8.33 48.58 -18.06
CA MET A 1 -9.61 48.20 -17.42
C MET A 1 -9.88 46.72 -17.72
N LEU A 2 -9.41 45.84 -16.83
CA LEU A 2 -9.50 44.39 -17.01
C LEU A 2 -10.87 43.89 -16.54
N SER A 3 -11.68 43.46 -17.51
CA SER A 3 -13.07 43.02 -17.33
C SER A 3 -13.21 41.95 -16.24
N PRO A 4 -14.07 42.17 -15.22
CA PRO A 4 -14.31 41.23 -14.12
C PRO A 4 -15.04 39.94 -14.54
N THR A 5 -15.39 39.80 -15.82
CA THR A 5 -16.20 38.68 -16.32
C THR A 5 -15.38 37.44 -16.68
N ARG A 6 -14.03 37.54 -16.76
CA ARG A 6 -13.16 36.38 -17.07
C ARG A 6 -12.57 35.68 -15.84
N ILE A 7 -12.68 36.28 -14.65
CA ILE A 7 -12.18 35.68 -13.40
C ILE A 7 -13.16 34.63 -12.85
N ARG A 8 -14.46 34.73 -13.18
CA ARG A 8 -15.47 33.74 -12.75
C ARG A 8 -15.50 32.45 -13.58
N ARG A 9 -14.72 32.36 -14.67
CA ARG A 9 -14.68 31.16 -15.54
C ARG A 9 -13.49 30.23 -15.28
N THR A 10 -12.45 30.70 -14.58
CA THR A 10 -11.29 29.86 -14.20
C THR A 10 -11.52 29.11 -12.88
N LEU A 11 -12.41 29.62 -12.01
CA LEU A 11 -12.73 28.99 -10.72
C LEU A 11 -13.74 27.83 -10.79
N THR A 12 -14.47 27.68 -11.90
CA THR A 12 -15.43 26.58 -12.09
C THR A 12 -14.86 25.39 -12.84
N VAL A 13 -13.85 25.59 -13.70
CA VAL A 13 -13.22 24.48 -14.44
C VAL A 13 -12.25 23.68 -13.55
N SER A 14 -11.59 24.33 -12.58
CA SER A 14 -10.74 23.62 -11.61
C SER A 14 -11.52 22.66 -10.71
N ARG A 15 -12.80 22.96 -10.42
CA ARG A 15 -13.68 22.12 -9.59
C ARG A 15 -14.25 20.90 -10.33
N LEU A 16 -14.26 20.92 -11.67
CA LEU A 16 -14.66 19.79 -12.52
C LEU A 16 -13.50 18.85 -12.88
N LEU A 17 -12.25 19.35 -12.85
CA LEU A 17 -11.06 18.57 -13.16
C LEU A 17 -10.35 18.00 -11.91
N ALA A 18 -10.68 18.52 -10.72
CA ALA A 18 -10.17 18.03 -9.42
C ALA A 18 -10.32 16.50 -9.19
N PRO A 19 -11.46 15.84 -9.50
CA PRO A 19 -11.58 14.40 -9.25
C PRO A 19 -10.72 13.53 -10.16
N ILE A 20 -10.21 14.08 -11.27
CA ILE A 20 -9.40 13.34 -12.25
C ILE A 20 -7.90 13.67 -12.08
N LEU A 21 -7.56 14.91 -11.71
CA LEU A 21 -6.17 15.31 -11.47
C LEU A 21 -5.60 14.75 -10.16
N ALA A 22 -6.41 14.62 -9.11
CA ALA A 22 -5.99 14.04 -7.84
C ALA A 22 -5.43 12.60 -7.99
N PRO A 23 -6.10 11.66 -8.68
CA PRO A 23 -5.55 10.33 -8.88
C PRO A 23 -4.32 10.31 -9.81
N VAL A 24 -4.20 11.24 -10.76
CA VAL A 24 -3.02 11.30 -11.66
C VAL A 24 -1.78 11.81 -10.93
N ILE A 25 -1.91 12.86 -10.12
CA ILE A 25 -0.79 13.37 -9.29
C ILE A 25 -0.42 12.33 -8.22
N TYR A 26 -1.39 11.64 -7.64
CA TYR A 26 -1.14 10.53 -6.72
C TYR A 26 -0.39 9.38 -7.40
N ARG A 27 -0.81 8.99 -8.62
CA ARG A 27 -0.10 7.99 -9.44
C ARG A 27 1.30 8.45 -9.82
N ALA A 28 1.52 9.73 -10.10
CA ALA A 28 2.84 10.29 -10.37
C ALA A 28 3.74 10.26 -9.12
N ALA A 29 3.20 10.58 -7.93
CA ALA A 29 3.93 10.51 -6.67
C ALA A 29 4.30 9.07 -6.27
N ILE A 30 3.41 8.11 -6.51
CA ILE A 30 3.65 6.68 -6.31
C ILE A 30 4.65 6.13 -7.34
N ALA A 31 4.55 6.53 -8.62
CA ALA A 31 5.51 6.15 -9.65
C ALA A 31 6.92 6.71 -9.39
N VAL A 32 7.02 7.92 -8.83
CA VAL A 32 8.31 8.51 -8.42
C VAL A 32 8.94 7.71 -7.27
N ARG A 33 8.16 7.22 -6.29
CA ARG A 33 8.66 6.29 -5.27
C ARG A 33 9.03 4.92 -5.84
N GLY A 34 8.20 4.37 -6.74
CA GLY A 34 8.48 3.11 -7.43
C GLY A 34 9.74 3.14 -8.30
N LEU A 35 10.08 4.28 -8.91
CA LEU A 35 11.33 4.47 -9.67
C LEU A 35 12.56 4.62 -8.78
N ILE A 36 12.41 5.20 -7.58
CA ILE A 36 13.50 5.28 -6.59
C ILE A 36 13.76 3.89 -5.99
N ASP A 37 12.73 3.10 -5.75
CA ASP A 37 12.86 1.69 -5.32
C ASP A 37 13.41 0.79 -6.43
N GLN A 38 13.06 1.02 -7.71
CA GLN A 38 13.67 0.30 -8.84
C GLN A 38 15.19 0.50 -8.91
N ARG A 39 15.68 1.72 -8.66
CA ARG A 39 17.13 1.99 -8.61
C ARG A 39 17.83 1.31 -7.43
N ARG A 40 17.09 0.99 -6.35
CA ARG A 40 17.59 0.22 -5.20
C ARG A 40 17.50 -1.29 -5.43
N ALA A 41 16.58 -1.73 -6.28
CA ALA A 41 16.39 -3.11 -6.70
C ALA A 41 17.45 -3.59 -7.73
N ASP A 42 18.01 -2.68 -8.54
CA ASP A 42 19.07 -3.00 -9.50
C ASP A 42 20.42 -3.39 -8.83
N GLN A 43 20.59 -3.15 -7.52
CA GLN A 43 21.74 -3.65 -6.75
C GLN A 43 21.53 -5.05 -6.15
N LEU A 44 20.34 -5.66 -6.33
CA LEU A 44 19.98 -6.95 -5.73
C LEU A 44 19.47 -7.99 -6.74
N GLY A 45 19.55 -7.71 -8.04
CA GLY A 45 19.63 -8.75 -9.08
C GLY A 45 18.38 -9.59 -9.35
N VAL A 46 17.17 -9.20 -8.92
CA VAL A 46 15.94 -9.88 -9.37
C VAL A 46 14.79 -8.89 -9.59
N PRO A 47 14.41 -8.62 -10.85
CA PRO A 47 13.17 -7.92 -11.16
C PRO A 47 11.99 -8.89 -11.05
N LEU A 48 11.17 -8.75 -10.00
CA LEU A 48 9.87 -9.42 -9.95
C LEU A 48 8.79 -8.53 -10.56
N ALA A 49 8.84 -8.40 -11.88
CA ALA A 49 7.65 -8.09 -12.64
C ALA A 49 6.73 -9.32 -12.60
N GLN A 50 5.69 -9.26 -11.76
CA GLN A 50 4.34 -9.80 -11.99
C GLN A 50 4.20 -11.08 -12.86
N VAL A 51 4.75 -12.22 -12.43
CA VAL A 51 4.42 -13.51 -13.07
C VAL A 51 4.05 -14.54 -11.98
N GLY A 52 2.74 -14.83 -11.83
CA GLY A 52 2.23 -15.91 -10.96
C GLY A 52 1.69 -15.46 -9.59
N GLN A 53 0.78 -14.49 -9.56
CA GLN A 53 0.49 -13.63 -8.40
C GLN A 53 0.25 -14.30 -7.01
N PHE A 54 -0.06 -15.60 -6.94
CA PHE A 54 -0.11 -16.37 -5.68
C PHE A 54 0.27 -17.85 -5.89
N SER A 55 1.50 -18.15 -6.33
CA SER A 55 2.01 -19.52 -6.44
C SER A 55 3.21 -19.74 -5.52
N GLY A 56 3.25 -20.85 -4.77
CA GLY A 56 4.30 -21.16 -3.79
C GLY A 56 3.77 -21.38 -2.36
N HIS A 57 4.65 -21.64 -1.37
CA HIS A 57 4.21 -21.96 -0.01
C HIS A 57 3.62 -20.75 0.74
N GLY A 58 3.99 -19.54 0.33
CA GLY A 58 3.58 -18.26 0.91
C GLY A 58 2.35 -17.62 0.26
N ALA A 59 1.80 -18.22 -0.79
CA ALA A 59 0.70 -17.68 -1.59
C ALA A 59 -0.50 -17.17 -0.75
N ARG A 60 -0.88 -17.95 0.27
CA ARG A 60 -1.98 -17.58 1.19
C ARG A 60 -1.65 -16.32 2.01
N LEU A 61 -0.42 -16.20 2.50
CA LEU A 61 0.01 -15.03 3.28
C LEU A 61 0.07 -13.78 2.40
N SER A 62 0.58 -13.91 1.17
CA SER A 62 0.58 -12.82 0.19
C SER A 62 -0.84 -12.34 -0.13
N ALA A 63 -1.81 -13.25 -0.27
CA ALA A 63 -3.21 -12.89 -0.50
C ALA A 63 -3.83 -12.13 0.69
N ARG A 64 -3.50 -12.53 1.92
CA ARG A 64 -3.93 -11.82 3.13
C ARG A 64 -3.31 -10.43 3.26
N ILE A 65 -2.03 -10.27 2.89
CA ILE A 65 -1.38 -8.96 2.82
C ILE A 65 -2.14 -8.05 1.84
N ALA A 66 -2.44 -8.53 0.63
CA ALA A 66 -3.21 -7.76 -0.34
C ALA A 66 -4.61 -7.36 0.17
N GLY A 67 -5.30 -8.25 0.88
CA GLY A 67 -6.57 -7.94 1.55
C GLY A 67 -6.43 -6.91 2.68
N SER A 68 -5.34 -6.99 3.44
CA SER A 68 -5.00 -6.02 4.49
C SER A 68 -4.68 -4.64 3.92
N GLU A 69 -3.96 -4.56 2.79
CA GLU A 69 -3.73 -3.30 2.07
C GLU A 69 -5.04 -2.67 1.59
N GLN A 70 -6.00 -3.49 1.14
CA GLN A 70 -7.33 -3.00 0.77
C GLN A 70 -8.09 -2.45 1.97
N SER A 71 -8.02 -3.14 3.11
CA SER A 71 -8.63 -2.67 4.36
C SER A 71 -7.97 -1.40 4.88
N LEU A 72 -6.65 -1.27 4.71
CA LEU A 72 -5.90 -0.06 5.06
C LEU A 72 -6.33 1.15 4.23
N ARG A 73 -6.61 0.95 2.93
CA ARG A 73 -7.19 2.01 2.08
C ARG A 73 -8.55 2.47 2.61
N MET A 74 -9.41 1.54 3.03
CA MET A 74 -10.69 1.90 3.65
C MET A 74 -10.52 2.70 4.95
N VAL A 75 -9.53 2.36 5.79
CA VAL A 75 -9.17 3.15 6.98
C VAL A 75 -8.74 4.56 6.61
N GLN A 76 -7.88 4.71 5.59
CA GLN A 76 -7.42 6.00 5.10
C GLN A 76 -8.59 6.86 4.57
N GLU A 77 -9.51 6.26 3.83
CA GLU A 77 -10.68 6.93 3.25
C GLU A 77 -11.71 7.35 4.31
N LYS A 78 -11.81 6.62 5.42
CA LYS A 78 -12.72 6.95 6.53
C LYS A 78 -12.34 8.26 7.23
N LYS A 79 -11.03 8.55 7.36
CA LYS A 79 -10.51 9.76 8.03
C LYS A 79 -9.28 10.35 7.31
N PRO A 80 -9.41 10.86 6.07
CA PRO A 80 -8.26 11.18 5.22
C PRO A 80 -7.44 12.40 5.67
N LYS A 81 -8.02 13.25 6.53
CA LYS A 81 -7.36 14.44 7.07
C LYS A 81 -6.77 14.24 8.46
N ASP A 82 -7.11 13.14 9.11
CA ASP A 82 -6.66 12.84 10.47
C ASP A 82 -5.17 12.49 10.50
N ALA A 83 -4.41 13.15 11.37
CA ALA A 83 -2.96 13.00 11.43
C ALA A 83 -2.57 11.61 11.96
N GLU A 84 -3.30 11.11 12.96
CA GLU A 84 -3.07 9.78 13.54
C GLU A 84 -3.34 8.68 12.50
N THR A 85 -4.45 8.79 11.77
CA THR A 85 -4.78 7.87 10.66
C THR A 85 -3.69 7.87 9.59
N LYS A 86 -3.13 9.03 9.23
CA LYS A 86 -2.02 9.10 8.26
C LYS A 86 -0.74 8.41 8.75
N GLN A 87 -0.37 8.63 10.01
CA GLN A 87 0.79 7.98 10.62
C GLN A 87 0.59 6.46 10.68
N PHE A 88 -0.59 6.02 11.10
CA PHE A 88 -0.96 4.60 11.09
C PHE A 88 -0.88 4.00 9.69
N VAL A 89 -1.45 4.67 8.68
CA VAL A 89 -1.41 4.19 7.28
C VAL A 89 0.02 4.08 6.77
N ALA A 90 0.89 5.05 7.07
CA ALA A 90 2.29 4.97 6.70
C ALA A 90 2.99 3.78 7.36
N ALA A 91 2.83 3.61 8.68
CA ALA A 91 3.47 2.54 9.44
C ALA A 91 3.00 1.13 9.00
N ILE A 92 1.69 0.94 8.79
CA ILE A 92 1.16 -0.36 8.34
C ILE A 92 1.54 -0.64 6.89
N THR A 93 1.63 0.38 6.03
CA THR A 93 2.11 0.20 4.65
C THR A 93 3.55 -0.33 4.65
N GLU A 94 4.43 0.27 5.46
CA GLU A 94 5.81 -0.18 5.62
C GLU A 94 5.88 -1.61 6.16
N ARG A 95 5.12 -1.91 7.22
CA ARG A 95 5.10 -3.25 7.81
C ARG A 95 4.56 -4.33 6.87
N LEU A 96 3.51 -4.05 6.09
CA LEU A 96 2.99 -5.00 5.09
C LEU A 96 4.02 -5.27 3.98
N ALA A 97 4.79 -4.25 3.57
CA ALA A 97 5.89 -4.43 2.62
C ALA A 97 7.01 -5.30 3.20
N GLU A 98 7.40 -5.08 4.46
CA GLU A 98 8.37 -5.93 5.16
C GLU A 98 7.92 -7.38 5.27
N LEU A 99 6.64 -7.63 5.60
CA LEU A 99 6.09 -8.99 5.65
C LEU A 99 6.09 -9.66 4.28
N SER A 100 5.81 -8.91 3.20
CA SER A 100 5.89 -9.42 1.83
C SER A 100 7.32 -9.84 1.45
N ALA A 101 8.31 -9.01 1.80
CA ALA A 101 9.73 -9.36 1.63
C ALA A 101 10.13 -10.58 2.48
N ALA A 102 9.63 -10.69 3.71
CA ALA A 102 9.88 -11.82 4.60
C ALA A 102 9.32 -13.14 4.06
N ILE A 103 8.14 -13.12 3.41
CA ILE A 103 7.59 -14.30 2.71
C ILE A 103 8.54 -14.75 1.61
N THR A 104 9.00 -13.82 0.78
CA THR A 104 9.94 -14.12 -0.32
C THR A 104 11.27 -14.68 0.21
N ALA A 105 11.79 -14.14 1.31
CA ALA A 105 12.97 -14.67 1.98
C ALA A 105 12.74 -16.08 2.54
N ALA A 106 11.55 -16.35 3.11
CA ALA A 106 11.20 -17.64 3.69
C ALA A 106 11.10 -18.76 2.66
N GLU A 107 10.69 -18.48 1.41
CA GLU A 107 10.63 -19.48 0.34
C GLU A 107 11.99 -20.13 0.06
N ASN A 108 13.09 -19.39 0.26
CA ASN A 108 14.45 -19.89 0.07
C ASN A 108 14.99 -20.68 1.27
N MET A 109 14.21 -20.83 2.35
CA MET A 109 14.63 -21.55 3.54
C MET A 109 14.27 -23.06 3.48
N PRO A 110 15.01 -23.93 4.21
CA PRO A 110 14.62 -25.32 4.41
C PRO A 110 13.21 -25.45 5.01
N ALA A 111 12.50 -26.53 4.68
CA ALA A 111 11.06 -26.66 4.94
C ALA A 111 10.62 -26.44 6.40
N GLN A 112 11.42 -26.86 7.38
CA GLN A 112 11.12 -26.60 8.80
C GLN A 112 11.22 -25.11 9.15
N ARG A 113 12.28 -24.45 8.68
CA ARG A 113 12.54 -23.02 8.95
C ARG A 113 11.57 -22.12 8.18
N ARG A 114 11.23 -22.47 6.93
CA ARG A 114 10.18 -21.81 6.14
C ARG A 114 8.84 -21.84 6.86
N ARG A 115 8.40 -23.01 7.35
CA ARG A 115 7.15 -23.14 8.11
C ARG A 115 7.14 -22.27 9.36
N ALA A 116 8.23 -22.29 10.15
CA ALA A 116 8.35 -21.43 11.33
C ALA A 116 8.27 -19.94 10.98
N ALA A 117 8.93 -19.51 9.91
CA ALA A 117 8.86 -18.14 9.40
C ALA A 117 7.43 -17.76 8.96
N HIS A 118 6.73 -18.64 8.23
CA HIS A 118 5.35 -18.40 7.81
C HIS A 118 4.39 -18.28 9.00
N THR A 119 4.57 -19.09 10.04
CA THR A 119 3.78 -18.98 11.28
C THR A 119 4.02 -17.63 11.97
N ALA A 120 5.27 -17.19 12.07
CA ALA A 120 5.60 -15.90 12.66
C ALA A 120 5.01 -14.73 11.85
N ILE A 121 5.12 -14.77 10.52
CA ILE A 121 4.52 -13.79 9.61
C ILE A 121 3.00 -13.76 9.77
N SER A 122 2.36 -14.93 9.85
CA SER A 122 0.91 -15.03 10.10
C SER A 122 0.52 -14.33 11.39
N SER A 123 1.22 -14.58 12.48
CA SER A 123 0.93 -13.96 13.78
C SER A 123 1.08 -12.44 13.76
N GLN A 124 2.08 -11.91 13.06
CA GLN A 124 2.20 -10.46 12.89
C GLN A 124 1.06 -9.88 12.06
N LEU A 125 0.65 -10.60 11.00
CA LEU A 125 -0.44 -10.17 10.15
C LEU A 125 -1.78 -10.20 10.89
N ASP A 126 -2.01 -11.18 11.76
CA ASP A 126 -3.21 -11.24 12.63
C ASP A 126 -3.33 -9.97 13.50
N GLY A 127 -2.22 -9.46 14.03
CA GLY A 127 -2.19 -8.21 14.79
C GLY A 127 -2.54 -6.99 13.94
N ILE A 128 -2.01 -6.90 12.72
CA ILE A 128 -2.34 -5.83 11.77
C ILE A 128 -3.83 -5.88 11.40
N GLU A 129 -4.35 -7.06 11.09
CA GLU A 129 -5.76 -7.26 10.75
C GLU A 129 -6.68 -6.85 11.91
N ALA A 130 -6.31 -7.14 13.16
CA ALA A 130 -7.04 -6.68 14.34
C ALA A 130 -7.06 -5.15 14.47
N ASP A 131 -5.90 -4.49 14.31
CA ASP A 131 -5.81 -3.02 14.36
C ASP A 131 -6.64 -2.36 13.24
N LEU A 132 -6.65 -2.96 12.05
CA LEU A 132 -7.47 -2.53 10.92
C LEU A 132 -8.96 -2.64 11.25
N MET A 133 -9.40 -3.78 11.78
CA MET A 133 -10.80 -3.97 12.18
C MET A 133 -11.23 -2.98 13.26
N ALA A 134 -10.39 -2.73 14.27
CA ALA A 134 -10.68 -1.77 15.33
C ALA A 134 -10.90 -0.35 14.78
N ARG A 135 -10.07 0.09 13.83
CA ARG A 135 -10.21 1.42 13.19
C ARG A 135 -11.40 1.49 12.23
N LEU A 136 -11.73 0.38 11.58
CA LEU A 136 -12.95 0.26 10.77
C LEU A 136 -14.21 0.20 11.65
N GLY A 137 -14.08 -0.14 12.93
CA GLY A 137 -15.19 -0.27 13.88
C GLY A 137 -15.92 -1.60 13.76
N LEU A 138 -15.17 -2.68 13.49
CA LEU A 138 -15.67 -4.03 13.25
C LEU A 138 -15.29 -5.02 14.37
N THR A 139 -14.86 -4.52 15.53
CA THR A 139 -14.42 -5.29 16.71
C THR A 139 -15.38 -5.14 17.87
#